data_AF-A0A072NI09-F1
#
_entry.id   AF-A0A072NI09-F1
#
_cell.length_a   1.000
_cell.length_b   1.000
_cell.length_c   1.000
_cell.angle_alpha   90.00
_cell.angle_beta   90.00
_cell.angle_gamma   90.00
#
_symmetry.space_group_name_H-M   'P 1'
#
loop_
_entity.id
_entity.type
_entity.pdbx_description
1 polymer ?
#
loop_
_entity_poly.entity_id
_entity_poly.type
_entity_poly.pdbx_seq_one_letter_code
_entity_poly.pdbx_strand_id
1 'polypeptide(L)'
;MRYVNTFVISLISFFVLDFFQVDNVFIVGTVMVLILVGVMLPLLYTVLLETDIDKIEKFLLKNKRNPNFYIVYAMANRLDKDVRDLTEKLLKKYKSPSRQAHYKIAEALYFKNFSVIRSQVEQIKNPSYQSYYQAIVLLEDGDINGANNAIEKISSKWMKNALLVEREKKLNNLLDAKSYAEKAILHSKGLQRYLLHKTYEIEFSE
;
A
#
# COMPACT_ATOMS: atom_id res chain seq x y z
N MET A 1 -4.59 12.58 22.19
CA MET A 1 -4.04 11.35 22.78
C MET A 1 -2.63 11.05 22.25
N ARG A 2 -2.40 10.45 21.07
CA ARG A 2 -1.04 10.03 20.63
C ARG A 2 0.05 11.11 20.72
N TYR A 3 -0.18 12.28 20.13
CA TYR A 3 0.80 13.39 20.17
C TYR A 3 1.02 13.93 21.59
N VAL A 4 -0.03 13.94 22.41
CA VAL A 4 0.04 14.38 23.81
C VAL A 4 0.89 13.39 24.62
N ASN A 5 0.69 12.08 24.44
CA ASN A 5 1.46 11.06 25.13
C ASN A 5 2.95 11.11 24.71
N THR A 6 3.25 11.23 23.41
CA THR A 6 4.63 11.39 22.94
C THR A 6 5.28 12.65 23.51
N PHE A 7 4.54 13.77 23.56
CA PHE A 7 5.02 15.01 24.15
C PHE A 7 5.33 14.86 25.65
N VAL A 8 4.41 14.27 26.42
CA VAL A 8 4.60 14.04 27.86
C VAL A 8 5.80 13.13 28.13
N ILE A 9 5.96 12.03 27.39
CA ILE A 9 7.13 11.15 27.52
C ILE A 9 8.42 11.90 27.21
N SER A 10 8.44 12.69 26.12
CA SER A 10 9.61 13.47 25.73
C SER A 10 9.97 14.53 26.79
N LEU A 11 8.96 15.14 27.41
CA LEU A 11 9.12 16.12 28.48
C LEU A 11 9.69 15.47 29.75
N ILE A 12 9.19 14.31 30.15
CA ILE A 12 9.72 13.55 31.29
C ILE A 12 11.17 13.13 31.02
N SER A 13 11.47 12.62 29.82
CA SER A 13 12.84 12.26 29.44
C SER A 13 13.79 13.44 29.49
N PHE A 14 13.35 14.65 29.10
CA PHE A 14 14.15 15.86 29.24
C PHE A 14 14.54 16.12 30.70
N PHE A 15 13.57 16.15 31.62
CA PHE A 15 13.84 16.41 33.05
C PHE A 15 14.71 15.33 33.70
N VAL A 16 14.52 14.06 33.32
CA VAL A 16 15.35 12.97 33.83
C VAL A 16 16.80 13.12 33.36
N LEU A 17 17.03 13.41 32.08
CA LEU A 17 18.39 13.55 31.55
C LEU A 17 19.10 14.79 32.10
N ASP A 18 18.37 15.88 32.32
CA ASP A 18 18.87 17.09 32.97
C ASP A 18 19.25 16.83 34.44
N PHE A 19 18.44 16.05 35.17
CA PHE A 19 18.74 15.63 36.54
C PHE A 19 20.05 14.82 36.65
N PHE A 20 20.36 14.00 35.64
CA PHE A 20 21.62 13.25 35.55
C PHE A 20 22.81 14.07 35.01
N GLN A 21 22.64 15.37 34.79
CA GLN A 21 23.67 16.29 34.26
C GLN A 21 24.27 15.81 32.92
N VAL A 22 23.45 15.20 32.07
CA VAL A 22 23.85 14.78 30.73
C VAL A 22 24.11 16.02 29.85
N ASP A 23 25.11 15.99 28.98
CA ASP A 23 25.38 17.14 28.10
C ASP A 23 24.15 17.52 27.27
N ASN A 24 23.89 18.82 27.17
CA ASN A 24 22.73 19.39 26.48
C ASN A 24 22.56 18.88 25.03
N VAL A 25 23.66 18.60 24.33
CA VAL A 25 23.61 18.05 22.96
C VAL A 25 22.96 16.67 22.92
N PHE A 26 23.28 15.79 23.86
CA PHE A 26 22.69 14.45 23.95
C PHE A 26 21.23 14.50 24.42
N ILE A 27 20.89 15.44 25.30
CA ILE A 27 19.50 15.67 25.74
C ILE A 27 18.62 16.04 24.54
N VAL A 28 19.02 17.08 23.79
CA VAL A 28 18.29 17.55 22.61
C VAL A 28 18.20 16.45 21.55
N GLY A 29 19.30 15.75 21.29
CA GLY A 29 19.33 14.63 20.35
C GLY A 29 18.34 13.52 20.73
N THR A 30 18.34 13.11 22.00
CA THR A 30 17.45 12.06 22.52
C THR A 30 15.97 12.45 22.41
N VAL A 31 15.63 13.66 22.84
CA VAL A 31 14.26 14.17 22.78
C VAL A 31 13.77 14.25 21.33
N MET A 32 14.62 14.72 20.41
CA MET A 32 14.28 14.79 18.99
C MET A 32 14.02 13.40 18.39
N VAL A 33 14.84 12.41 18.73
CA VAL A 33 14.65 11.01 18.31
C VAL A 33 13.35 10.44 18.88
N LEU A 34 13.06 10.67 20.17
CA LEU A 34 11.82 10.18 20.80
C LEU A 34 10.57 10.76 20.14
N ILE A 35 10.56 12.05 19.82
CA ILE A 35 9.44 12.68 19.10
C ILE A 35 9.29 12.07 17.71
N LEU A 36 10.40 11.94 16.97
CA LEU A 36 10.39 11.38 15.62
C LEU A 36 9.85 9.94 15.62
N VAL A 37 10.38 9.09 16.50
CA VAL A 37 9.98 7.70 16.67
C VAL A 37 8.53 7.60 17.13
N GLY A 38 8.12 8.36 18.14
CA GLY A 38 6.76 8.33 18.70
C GLY A 38 5.69 8.79 17.71
N VAL A 39 6.04 9.65 16.75
CA VAL A 39 5.11 10.09 15.68
C VAL A 39 5.16 9.17 14.46
N MET A 40 6.34 8.78 13.99
CA MET A 40 6.54 8.00 12.76
C MET A 40 6.21 6.52 12.93
N LEU A 41 6.63 5.87 14.02
CA LEU A 41 6.43 4.43 14.17
C LEU A 41 4.95 4.04 14.13
N PRO A 42 4.02 4.70 14.84
CA PRO A 42 2.62 4.32 14.79
C PRO A 42 2.00 4.56 13.41
N LEU A 43 2.48 5.57 12.68
CA LEU A 43 2.05 5.81 11.30
C LEU A 43 2.50 4.68 10.38
N LEU A 44 3.80 4.32 10.44
CA LEU A 44 4.37 3.23 9.64
C LEU A 44 3.75 1.89 10.00
N TYR A 45 3.48 1.64 11.28
CA TYR A 45 2.80 0.44 11.74
C TYR A 45 1.43 0.29 11.09
N THR A 46 0.59 1.33 11.13
CA THR A 46 -0.74 1.27 10.48
C THR A 46 -0.64 1.10 8.96
N VAL A 47 0.33 1.77 8.32
CA VAL A 47 0.47 1.74 6.86
C VAL A 47 1.02 0.41 6.35
N LEU A 48 1.90 -0.26 7.10
CA LEU A 48 2.68 -1.41 6.62
C LEU A 48 2.38 -2.73 7.34
N LEU A 49 1.95 -2.71 8.59
CA LEU A 49 1.91 -3.89 9.46
C LEU A 49 0.55 -4.20 10.07
N GLU A 50 -0.30 -3.20 10.25
CA GLU A 50 -1.64 -3.37 10.81
C GLU A 50 -2.45 -4.37 9.98
N THR A 51 -3.20 -5.22 10.65
CA THR A 51 -4.02 -6.22 9.99
C THR A 51 -5.50 -5.84 10.14
N ASP A 52 -5.91 -5.28 11.28
CA ASP A 52 -7.30 -4.93 11.55
C ASP A 52 -7.88 -3.94 10.52
N ILE A 53 -8.87 -4.41 9.74
CA ILE A 53 -9.46 -3.69 8.60
C ILE A 53 -10.16 -2.41 9.07
N ASP A 54 -10.90 -2.47 10.18
CA ASP A 54 -11.62 -1.33 10.74
C ASP A 54 -10.67 -0.25 11.24
N LYS A 55 -9.53 -0.66 11.84
CA LYS A 55 -8.48 0.29 12.25
C LYS A 55 -7.83 0.96 11.05
N ILE A 56 -7.54 0.21 9.99
CA ILE A 56 -6.97 0.77 8.75
C ILE A 56 -7.97 1.75 8.12
N GLU A 57 -9.25 1.40 8.05
CA GLU A 57 -10.29 2.26 7.50
C GLU A 57 -10.44 3.57 8.29
N LYS A 58 -10.55 3.49 9.62
CA LYS A 58 -10.59 4.67 10.51
C LYS A 58 -9.35 5.54 10.31
N PHE A 59 -8.18 4.93 10.13
CA PHE A 59 -6.96 5.66 9.84
C PHE A 59 -7.03 6.39 8.49
N LEU A 60 -7.49 5.74 7.42
CA LEU A 60 -7.63 6.34 6.09
C LEU A 60 -8.60 7.52 6.11
N LEU A 61 -9.77 7.36 6.75
CA LEU A 61 -10.78 8.41 6.89
C LEU A 61 -10.27 9.60 7.71
N LYS A 62 -9.57 9.33 8.82
CA LYS A 62 -8.93 10.39 9.64
C LYS A 62 -7.87 11.17 8.84
N ASN A 63 -7.21 10.52 7.90
CA ASN A 63 -6.18 11.11 7.05
C ASN A 63 -6.66 11.47 5.64
N LYS A 64 -7.98 11.66 5.43
CA LYS A 64 -8.58 12.00 4.11
C LYS A 64 -7.95 13.19 3.40
N ARG A 65 -7.37 14.13 4.16
CA ARG A 65 -6.67 15.31 3.61
C ARG A 65 -5.37 14.97 2.90
N ASN A 66 -4.77 13.81 3.15
CA ASN A 66 -3.55 13.37 2.50
C ASN A 66 -3.89 12.44 1.32
N PRO A 67 -3.69 12.88 0.07
CA PRO A 67 -4.06 12.11 -1.11
C PRO A 67 -3.36 10.73 -1.20
N ASN A 68 -2.15 10.60 -0.63
CA ASN A 68 -1.42 9.32 -0.65
C ASN A 68 -2.15 8.22 0.13
N PHE A 69 -2.91 8.59 1.17
CA PHE A 69 -3.67 7.64 1.96
C PHE A 69 -5.08 7.50 1.42
N TYR A 70 -5.76 8.62 1.15
CA TYR A 70 -7.16 8.60 0.77
C TYR A 70 -7.41 7.89 -0.57
N ILE A 71 -6.45 7.87 -1.49
CA ILE A 71 -6.58 7.11 -2.75
C ILE A 71 -6.79 5.61 -2.51
N VAL A 72 -6.18 5.02 -1.47
CA VAL A 72 -6.39 3.61 -1.11
C VAL A 72 -7.84 3.37 -0.69
N TYR A 73 -8.40 4.29 0.11
CA TYR A 73 -9.80 4.23 0.50
C TYR A 73 -10.74 4.36 -0.69
N ALA A 74 -10.48 5.33 -1.58
CA ALA A 74 -11.28 5.55 -2.77
C ALA A 74 -11.28 4.33 -3.71
N MET A 75 -10.12 3.74 -3.97
CA MET A 75 -10.01 2.52 -4.79
C MET A 75 -10.73 1.33 -4.14
N ALA A 76 -10.55 1.12 -2.84
CA ALA A 76 -11.16 0.00 -2.13
C ALA A 76 -12.70 0.07 -2.09
N ASN A 77 -13.27 1.28 -2.04
CA ASN A 77 -14.72 1.51 -1.96
C ASN A 77 -15.37 1.89 -3.30
N ARG A 78 -14.65 1.68 -4.40
CA ARG A 78 -15.09 1.97 -5.78
C ARG A 78 -15.57 3.41 -6.03
N LEU A 79 -14.86 4.39 -5.47
CA LEU A 79 -15.17 5.82 -5.62
C LEU A 79 -14.49 6.39 -6.89
N ASP A 80 -15.01 6.04 -8.07
CA ASP A 80 -14.38 6.34 -9.38
C ASP A 80 -13.93 7.79 -9.55
N LYS A 81 -14.81 8.74 -9.22
CA LYS A 81 -14.50 10.18 -9.35
C LYS A 81 -13.33 10.57 -8.45
N ASP A 82 -13.34 10.10 -7.21
CA ASP A 82 -12.28 10.38 -6.24
C ASP A 82 -10.95 9.76 -6.68
N VAL A 83 -10.98 8.54 -7.24
CA VAL A 83 -9.75 7.90 -7.77
C VAL A 83 -9.09 8.77 -8.84
N ARG A 84 -9.87 9.31 -9.80
CA ARG A 84 -9.34 10.21 -10.84
C ARG A 84 -8.82 11.52 -10.27
N ASP A 85 -9.63 12.20 -9.46
CA ASP A 85 -9.29 13.51 -8.89
C ASP A 85 -8.04 13.42 -7.99
N LEU A 86 -7.91 12.35 -7.20
CA LEU A 86 -6.76 12.11 -6.33
C LEU A 86 -5.51 11.74 -7.13
N THR A 87 -5.65 10.91 -8.17
CA THR A 87 -4.54 10.56 -9.06
C THR A 87 -3.99 11.82 -9.73
N GLU A 88 -4.84 12.67 -10.28
CA GLU A 88 -4.41 13.93 -10.90
C GLU A 88 -3.67 14.83 -9.89
N LYS A 89 -4.18 14.97 -8.67
CA LYS A 89 -3.51 15.72 -7.59
C LYS A 89 -2.14 15.14 -7.27
N LEU A 90 -2.01 13.81 -7.20
CA LEU A 90 -0.76 13.12 -6.91
C LEU A 90 0.26 13.30 -8.05
N LEU A 91 -0.18 13.23 -9.30
CA LEU A 91 0.66 13.47 -10.48
C LEU A 91 1.15 14.92 -10.58
N LYS A 92 0.30 15.89 -10.21
CA LYS A 92 0.72 17.30 -10.13
C LYS A 92 1.77 17.52 -9.05
N LYS A 93 1.58 16.89 -7.87
CA LYS A 93 2.46 17.00 -6.70
C LYS A 93 3.84 16.38 -6.91
N TYR A 94 3.91 15.19 -7.53
CA TYR A 94 5.17 14.46 -7.69
C TYR A 94 5.66 14.50 -9.13
N LYS A 95 6.93 14.89 -9.33
CA LYS A 95 7.52 15.04 -10.67
C LYS A 95 8.40 13.86 -11.12
N SER A 96 8.74 12.95 -10.21
CA SER A 96 9.58 11.79 -10.54
C SER A 96 8.82 10.83 -11.47
N PRO A 97 9.39 10.45 -12.65
CA PRO A 97 8.73 9.54 -13.59
C PRO A 97 8.33 8.22 -12.96
N SER A 98 9.24 7.60 -12.18
CA SER A 98 8.96 6.34 -11.51
C SER A 98 7.81 6.46 -10.51
N ARG A 99 7.75 7.56 -9.75
CA ARG A 99 6.66 7.77 -8.79
C ARG A 99 5.32 8.02 -9.49
N GLN A 100 5.33 8.79 -10.57
CA GLN A 100 4.13 8.98 -11.40
C GLN A 100 3.65 7.67 -12.02
N ALA A 101 4.57 6.81 -12.47
CA ALA A 101 4.23 5.51 -13.02
C ALA A 101 3.46 4.64 -12.02
N HIS A 102 3.83 4.64 -10.73
CA HIS A 102 3.06 3.90 -9.71
C HIS A 102 1.60 4.39 -9.62
N TYR A 103 1.36 5.70 -9.64
CA TYR A 103 -0.01 6.24 -9.57
C TYR A 103 -0.79 5.98 -10.86
N LYS A 104 -0.17 6.18 -12.03
CA LYS A 104 -0.80 5.88 -13.32
C LYS A 104 -1.15 4.40 -13.46
N ILE A 105 -0.26 3.50 -13.04
CA ILE A 105 -0.52 2.05 -13.07
C ILE A 105 -1.62 1.69 -12.08
N ALA A 106 -1.64 2.25 -10.87
CA ALA A 106 -2.71 1.98 -9.90
C ALA A 106 -4.10 2.41 -10.44
N GLU A 107 -4.20 3.61 -10.99
CA GLU A 107 -5.43 4.08 -11.66
C GLU A 107 -5.79 3.21 -12.87
N ALA A 108 -4.80 2.86 -13.69
CA ALA A 108 -5.01 2.03 -14.86
C ALA A 108 -5.48 0.61 -14.51
N LEU A 109 -4.94 0.01 -13.45
CA LEU A 109 -5.42 -1.27 -12.93
C LEU A 109 -6.86 -1.18 -12.45
N TYR A 110 -7.18 -0.11 -11.71
CA TYR A 110 -8.51 0.14 -11.18
C TYR A 110 -9.56 0.27 -12.31
N PHE A 111 -9.25 1.02 -13.37
CA PHE A 111 -10.13 1.20 -14.54
C PHE A 111 -9.91 0.16 -15.66
N LYS A 112 -9.08 -0.87 -15.44
CA LYS A 112 -8.72 -1.90 -16.43
C LYS A 112 -8.16 -1.35 -17.75
N ASN A 113 -7.40 -0.25 -17.70
CA ASN A 113 -6.73 0.34 -18.85
C ASN A 113 -5.31 -0.22 -19.03
N PHE A 114 -5.19 -1.41 -19.61
CA PHE A 114 -3.90 -2.09 -19.77
C PHE A 114 -2.93 -1.40 -20.73
N SER A 115 -3.41 -0.54 -21.64
CA SER A 115 -2.55 0.26 -22.52
C SER A 115 -1.64 1.19 -21.72
N VAL A 116 -2.19 1.84 -20.68
CA VAL A 116 -1.39 2.68 -19.77
C VAL A 116 -0.38 1.83 -19.01
N ILE A 117 -0.76 0.65 -18.51
CA ILE A 117 0.14 -0.23 -17.76
C ILE A 117 1.35 -0.62 -18.62
N ARG A 118 1.12 -1.06 -19.87
CA ARG A 118 2.20 -1.40 -20.81
C ARG A 118 3.16 -0.24 -21.03
N SER A 119 2.64 0.98 -21.20
CA SER A 119 3.49 2.17 -21.43
C SER A 119 4.29 2.63 -20.20
N GLN A 120 3.86 2.26 -18.98
CA GLN A 120 4.43 2.79 -17.74
C GLN A 120 5.27 1.75 -16.97
N VAL A 121 5.13 0.45 -17.24
CA VAL A 121 5.74 -0.61 -16.43
C VAL A 121 7.27 -0.53 -16.41
N GLU A 122 7.90 -0.11 -17.50
CA GLU A 122 9.35 0.07 -17.60
C GLU A 122 9.88 1.21 -16.71
N GLN A 123 9.02 2.16 -16.33
CA GLN A 123 9.38 3.27 -15.45
C GLN A 123 9.41 2.85 -13.96
N ILE A 124 8.95 1.65 -13.63
CA ILE A 124 8.98 1.10 -12.28
C ILE A 124 10.38 0.60 -11.96
N LYS A 125 11.06 1.26 -11.02
CA LYS A 125 12.44 0.93 -10.65
C LYS A 125 12.58 -0.33 -9.81
N ASN A 126 11.53 -0.72 -9.07
CA ASN A 126 11.59 -1.89 -8.20
C ASN A 126 11.28 -3.16 -9.03
N PRO A 127 12.23 -4.11 -9.16
CA PRO A 127 12.05 -5.28 -10.03
C PRO A 127 10.87 -6.17 -9.64
N SER A 128 10.53 -6.25 -8.35
CA SER A 128 9.42 -7.06 -7.86
C SER A 128 8.07 -6.47 -8.31
N TYR A 129 7.89 -5.16 -8.16
CA TYR A 129 6.68 -4.47 -8.65
C TYR A 129 6.62 -4.45 -10.18
N GLN A 130 7.76 -4.29 -10.85
CA GLN A 130 7.81 -4.37 -12.30
C GLN A 130 7.35 -5.76 -12.80
N SER A 131 7.89 -6.84 -12.23
CA SER A 131 7.49 -8.22 -12.54
C SER A 131 6.01 -8.46 -12.25
N TYR A 132 5.49 -7.90 -11.15
CA TYR A 132 4.07 -7.97 -10.80
C TYR A 132 3.17 -7.35 -11.87
N TYR A 133 3.47 -6.13 -12.31
CA TYR A 133 2.67 -5.47 -13.35
C TYR A 133 2.86 -6.10 -14.74
N GLN A 134 4.05 -6.63 -15.05
CA GLN A 134 4.28 -7.41 -16.27
C GLN A 134 3.43 -8.68 -16.29
N ALA A 135 3.36 -9.41 -15.17
CA ALA A 135 2.52 -10.60 -15.05
C ALA A 135 1.03 -10.26 -15.29
N ILE A 136 0.55 -9.13 -14.78
CA ILE A 136 -0.84 -8.68 -15.04
C ILE A 136 -1.08 -8.45 -16.54
N VAL A 137 -0.14 -7.80 -17.23
CA VAL A 137 -0.23 -7.57 -18.69
C VAL A 137 -0.27 -8.90 -19.43
N LEU A 138 0.61 -9.84 -19.09
CA LEU A 138 0.68 -11.16 -19.73
C LEU A 138 -0.61 -11.97 -19.51
N LEU A 139 -1.20 -11.91 -18.31
CA LEU A 139 -2.50 -12.53 -18.01
C LEU A 139 -3.64 -11.90 -18.83
N GLU A 140 -3.59 -10.58 -19.05
CA GLU A 140 -4.57 -9.91 -19.90
C GLU A 140 -4.41 -10.30 -21.38
N ASP A 141 -3.18 -10.44 -21.85
CA ASP A 141 -2.84 -10.85 -23.22
C ASP A 141 -3.12 -12.35 -23.47
N GLY A 142 -3.50 -13.11 -22.45
CA GLY A 142 -3.74 -14.55 -22.54
C GLY A 142 -2.47 -15.41 -22.55
N ASP A 143 -1.29 -14.81 -22.34
CA ASP A 143 -0.03 -15.53 -22.21
C ASP A 143 0.15 -16.07 -20.78
N ILE A 144 -0.54 -17.16 -20.49
CA ILE A 144 -0.51 -17.83 -19.19
C ILE A 144 0.89 -18.35 -18.85
N ASN A 145 1.65 -18.82 -19.84
CA ASN A 145 2.99 -19.36 -19.62
C ASN A 145 3.98 -18.25 -19.26
N GLY A 146 3.97 -17.15 -20.02
CA GLY A 146 4.74 -15.96 -19.70
C GLY A 146 4.38 -15.39 -18.33
N ALA A 147 3.08 -15.32 -18.02
CA ALA A 147 2.62 -14.89 -16.70
C ALA A 147 3.14 -15.76 -15.57
N ASN A 148 3.11 -17.09 -15.70
CA ASN A 148 3.63 -18.02 -14.69
C ASN A 148 5.14 -17.80 -14.46
N ASN A 149 5.93 -17.66 -15.53
CA ASN A 149 7.36 -17.35 -15.43
C ASN A 149 7.64 -16.02 -14.72
N ALA A 150 6.78 -15.00 -14.92
CA ALA A 150 6.88 -13.73 -14.21
C ALA A 150 6.47 -13.85 -12.73
N ILE A 151 5.41 -14.61 -12.44
CA ILE A 151 4.92 -14.88 -11.08
C ILE A 151 6.00 -15.55 -10.24
N GLU A 152 6.73 -16.53 -10.77
CA GLU A 152 7.76 -17.27 -10.03
C GLU A 152 8.85 -16.36 -9.45
N LYS A 153 9.21 -15.30 -10.18
CA LYS A 153 10.25 -14.32 -9.81
C LYS A 153 9.85 -13.41 -8.64
N ILE A 154 8.57 -13.38 -8.27
CA ILE A 154 8.06 -12.47 -7.22
C ILE A 154 8.27 -13.10 -5.84
N SER A 155 9.02 -12.46 -4.96
CA SER A 155 9.21 -12.98 -3.59
C SER A 155 8.00 -12.74 -2.67
N SER A 156 7.21 -11.71 -2.95
CA SER A 156 6.06 -11.33 -2.13
C SER A 156 4.91 -12.33 -2.25
N LYS A 157 4.56 -12.99 -1.14
CA LYS A 157 3.48 -13.98 -1.08
C LYS A 157 2.13 -13.41 -1.45
N TRP A 158 1.77 -12.21 -0.97
CA TRP A 158 0.46 -11.64 -1.29
C TRP A 158 0.36 -11.27 -2.78
N MET A 159 1.45 -10.78 -3.39
CA MET A 159 1.48 -10.43 -4.82
C MET A 159 1.32 -11.68 -5.68
N LYS A 160 2.07 -12.75 -5.36
CA LYS A 160 1.93 -14.05 -6.01
C LYS A 160 0.48 -14.52 -5.96
N ASN A 161 -0.10 -14.61 -4.76
CA ASN A 161 -1.48 -15.07 -4.61
C ASN A 161 -2.47 -14.16 -5.36
N ALA A 162 -2.31 -12.84 -5.35
CA ALA A 162 -3.16 -11.94 -6.12
C ALA A 162 -3.07 -12.17 -7.65
N LEU A 163 -1.90 -12.48 -8.18
CA LEU A 163 -1.75 -12.85 -9.60
C LEU A 163 -2.39 -14.20 -9.90
N LEU A 164 -2.31 -15.16 -8.97
CA LEU A 164 -2.97 -16.45 -9.10
C LEU A 164 -4.50 -16.29 -9.09
N VAL A 165 -5.07 -15.35 -8.32
CA VAL A 165 -6.50 -15.00 -8.41
C VAL A 165 -6.87 -14.60 -9.83
N GLU A 166 -6.15 -13.64 -10.42
CA GLU A 166 -6.43 -13.16 -11.78
C GLU A 166 -6.24 -14.27 -12.84
N ARG A 167 -5.22 -15.12 -12.68
CA ARG A 167 -5.01 -16.27 -13.56
C ARG A 167 -6.18 -17.25 -13.50
N GLU A 168 -6.61 -17.66 -12.32
CA GLU A 168 -7.71 -18.62 -12.17
C GLU A 168 -9.04 -18.03 -12.67
N LYS A 169 -9.26 -16.72 -12.49
CA LYS A 169 -10.41 -16.02 -13.10
C LYS A 169 -10.38 -16.11 -14.63
N LYS A 170 -9.21 -15.94 -15.25
CA LYS A 170 -9.04 -16.10 -16.72
C LYS A 170 -9.26 -17.54 -17.19
N LEU A 171 -8.95 -18.53 -16.35
CA LEU A 171 -9.18 -19.95 -16.61
C LEU A 171 -10.59 -20.42 -16.22
N ASN A 172 -11.46 -19.52 -15.75
CA ASN A 172 -12.81 -19.81 -15.26
C ASN A 172 -12.86 -20.77 -14.04
N ASN A 173 -11.79 -20.79 -13.24
CA ASN A 173 -11.65 -21.60 -12.03
C ASN A 173 -11.95 -20.78 -10.76
N LEU A 174 -13.22 -20.43 -10.53
CA LEU A 174 -13.61 -19.50 -9.47
C LEU A 174 -13.30 -20.00 -8.04
N LEU A 175 -13.36 -21.32 -7.80
CA LEU A 175 -13.05 -21.91 -6.50
C LEU A 175 -11.58 -21.70 -6.11
N ASP A 176 -10.67 -21.95 -7.04
CA ASP A 176 -9.24 -21.73 -6.83
C ASP A 176 -8.93 -20.24 -6.74
N ALA A 177 -9.59 -19.40 -7.55
CA ALA A 177 -9.48 -17.96 -7.45
C ALA A 177 -9.85 -17.46 -6.03
N LYS A 178 -10.95 -17.95 -5.45
CA LYS A 178 -11.36 -17.61 -4.07
C LYS A 178 -10.33 -18.09 -3.04
N SER A 179 -9.80 -19.31 -3.19
CA SER A 179 -8.75 -19.82 -2.29
C SER A 179 -7.49 -18.95 -2.33
N TYR A 180 -7.05 -18.52 -3.53
CA TYR A 180 -5.91 -17.64 -3.66
C TYR A 180 -6.19 -16.23 -3.12
N ALA A 181 -7.42 -15.73 -3.22
CA ALA A 181 -7.82 -14.44 -2.67
C ALA A 181 -7.69 -14.42 -1.14
N GLU A 182 -8.17 -15.47 -0.47
CA GLU A 182 -8.01 -15.64 0.98
C GLU A 182 -6.53 -15.69 1.39
N LYS A 183 -5.70 -16.44 0.65
CA LYS A 183 -4.23 -16.49 0.87
C LYS A 183 -3.57 -15.13 0.64
N ALA A 184 -4.01 -14.36 -0.36
CA ALA A 184 -3.50 -13.02 -0.62
C ALA A 184 -3.82 -12.07 0.54
N ILE A 185 -5.05 -12.09 1.07
CA ILE A 185 -5.45 -11.30 2.24
C ILE A 185 -4.63 -11.72 3.47
N LEU A 186 -4.50 -13.03 3.72
CA LEU A 186 -3.75 -13.57 4.87
C LEU A 186 -2.27 -13.14 4.86
N HIS A 187 -1.65 -13.09 3.68
CA HIS A 187 -0.24 -12.71 3.54
C HIS A 187 0.01 -11.21 3.33
N SER A 188 -1.04 -10.40 3.35
CA SER A 188 -0.96 -8.95 3.21
C SER A 188 -1.10 -8.23 4.55
N LYS A 189 -0.56 -7.02 4.64
CA LYS A 189 -0.62 -6.16 5.82
C LYS A 189 -0.81 -4.70 5.40
N GLY A 190 -1.20 -3.86 6.36
CA GLY A 190 -1.37 -2.43 6.20
C GLY A 190 -2.35 -2.06 5.10
N LEU A 191 -2.03 -1.00 4.36
CA LEU A 191 -2.91 -0.46 3.31
C LEU A 191 -3.21 -1.48 2.19
N GLN A 192 -2.24 -2.35 1.87
CA GLN A 192 -2.44 -3.38 0.87
C GLN A 192 -3.48 -4.42 1.32
N ARG A 193 -3.49 -4.77 2.61
CA ARG A 193 -4.50 -5.69 3.16
C ARG A 193 -5.90 -5.13 3.05
N TYR A 194 -6.07 -3.85 3.39
CA TYR A 194 -7.36 -3.18 3.27
C TYR A 194 -7.86 -3.18 1.83
N LEU A 195 -7.00 -2.82 0.88
CA LEU A 195 -7.35 -2.82 -0.54
C LEU A 195 -7.76 -4.23 -1.02
N LEU A 196 -6.94 -5.25 -0.77
CA LEU A 196 -7.25 -6.63 -1.18
C LEU A 196 -8.52 -7.17 -0.52
N HIS A 197 -8.69 -6.91 0.78
CA HIS A 197 -9.88 -7.34 1.49
C HIS A 197 -11.14 -6.77 0.86
N LYS A 198 -11.20 -5.45 0.66
CA LYS A 198 -12.37 -4.79 0.09
C LYS A 198 -12.61 -5.19 -1.37
N THR A 199 -11.56 -5.30 -2.17
CA THR A 199 -11.68 -5.76 -3.56
C THR A 199 -12.28 -7.16 -3.63
N TYR A 200 -11.75 -8.13 -2.89
CA TYR A 200 -12.21 -9.51 -2.95
C TYR A 200 -13.53 -9.74 -2.21
N GLU A 201 -13.82 -8.96 -1.17
CA GLU A 201 -15.15 -8.92 -0.56
C GLU A 201 -16.19 -8.62 -1.65
N ILE A 202 -15.97 -7.58 -2.46
CA ILE A 202 -16.91 -7.22 -3.54
C ILE A 202 -16.91 -8.25 -4.68
N GLU A 203 -15.73 -8.75 -5.09
CA GLU A 203 -15.62 -9.67 -6.24
C GLU A 203 -16.20 -11.06 -5.98
N PHE A 204 -16.20 -11.54 -4.73
CA PHE A 204 -16.65 -12.88 -4.37
C PHE A 204 -17.86 -12.86 -3.41
N SER A 205 -18.64 -11.78 -3.39
CA SER A 205 -19.89 -11.64 -2.63
C SER A 205 -21.08 -12.44 -3.19
N GLU A 206 -20.83 -13.46 -4.02
CA GLU A 206 -21.83 -14.39 -4.56
C GLU A 206 -21.78 -15.74 -3.85
#